data_AF-A0A953J9S5-F1
#
_entry.id   AF-A0A953J9S5-F1
#
_cell.length_a   1.000
_cell.length_b   1.000
_cell.length_c   1.000
_cell.angle_alpha   90.00
_cell.angle_beta   90.00
_cell.angle_gamma   90.00
#
_symmetry.space_group_name_H-M   'P 1'
#
loop_
_entity.id
_entity.type
_entity.pdbx_description
1 polymer ?
#
loop_
_entity_poly.entity_id
_entity_poly.type
_entity_poly.pdbx_seq_one_letter_code
_entity_poly.pdbx_strand_id
1 'polypeptide(L)'
;CAQKGLGNEDAARVAFLKTKELLENQLQKTPDDADAQVWLAKVLAWLGEGDAARAAAQKAMELRPESKDAFGGPEIAEGAAEVYAILRDKDRAIELVDGLLNRPSSLTTQILRVNPIWDFVRDDPRFQALLVKYGKI
;
A
#
# COMPACT_ATOMS: atom_id res chain seq x y z
N CYS A 1 -5.93 27.43 -14.23
CA CYS A 1 -5.19 26.26 -13.71
C CYS A 1 -6.08 25.07 -13.29
N ALA A 2 -7.41 25.15 -13.31
CA ALA A 2 -8.28 24.02 -12.94
C ALA A 2 -8.38 22.89 -14.01
N GLN A 3 -8.29 23.24 -15.30
CA GLN A 3 -8.44 22.26 -16.40
C GLN A 3 -7.32 21.21 -16.50
N LYS A 4 -6.11 21.51 -15.99
CA LYS A 4 -4.98 20.55 -15.98
C LYS A 4 -5.13 19.47 -14.90
N GLY A 5 -5.83 19.75 -13.80
CA GLY A 5 -6.09 18.77 -12.73
C GLY A 5 -7.13 17.74 -13.15
N LEU A 6 -8.26 18.22 -13.66
CA LEU A 6 -9.38 17.38 -14.11
C LEU A 6 -8.99 16.45 -15.28
N GLY A 7 -8.23 16.96 -16.27
CA GLY A 7 -7.79 16.14 -17.40
C GLY A 7 -6.77 15.04 -17.03
N ASN A 8 -6.00 15.24 -15.94
CA ASN A 8 -5.08 14.24 -15.44
C ASN A 8 -5.79 13.20 -14.56
N GLU A 9 -6.80 13.62 -13.78
CA GLU A 9 -7.63 12.72 -12.98
C GLU A 9 -8.43 11.75 -13.85
N ASP A 10 -9.03 12.23 -14.94
CA ASP A 10 -9.76 11.40 -15.88
C ASP A 10 -8.84 10.39 -16.60
N ALA A 11 -7.65 10.84 -17.03
CA ALA A 11 -6.67 9.95 -17.65
C ALA A 11 -6.11 8.90 -16.66
N ALA A 12 -5.85 9.29 -15.41
CA ALA A 12 -5.42 8.39 -14.35
C ALA A 12 -6.49 7.33 -14.05
N ARG A 13 -7.76 7.74 -13.94
CA ARG A 13 -8.88 6.82 -13.73
C ARG A 13 -9.00 5.80 -14.86
N VAL A 14 -8.88 6.22 -16.12
CA VAL A 14 -8.89 5.32 -17.27
C VAL A 14 -7.73 4.33 -17.22
N ALA A 15 -6.53 4.79 -16.89
CA ALA A 15 -5.36 3.92 -16.73
C ALA A 15 -5.57 2.88 -15.61
N PHE A 16 -6.09 3.30 -14.46
CA PHE A 16 -6.40 2.41 -13.35
C PHE A 16 -7.46 1.37 -13.70
N LEU A 17 -8.55 1.75 -14.39
CA LEU A 17 -9.56 0.79 -14.84
C LEU A 17 -8.98 -0.27 -15.78
N LYS A 18 -8.12 0.14 -16.72
CA LYS A 18 -7.43 -0.80 -17.61
C LYS A 18 -6.48 -1.72 -16.83
N THR A 19 -5.73 -1.19 -15.88
CA THR A 19 -4.82 -2.00 -15.05
C THR A 19 -5.60 -2.98 -14.17
N LYS A 20 -6.75 -2.58 -13.62
CA LYS A 20 -7.65 -3.46 -12.87
C LYS A 20 -8.06 -4.67 -13.72
N GLU A 21 -8.55 -4.43 -14.94
CA GLU A 21 -8.97 -5.51 -15.85
C GLU A 21 -7.81 -6.46 -16.18
N LEU A 22 -6.60 -5.94 -16.41
CA LEU A 22 -5.42 -6.77 -16.69
C LEU A 22 -5.05 -7.65 -15.49
N LEU A 23 -5.06 -7.09 -14.28
CA LEU A 23 -4.74 -7.82 -13.05
C LEU A 23 -5.81 -8.87 -12.72
N GLU A 24 -7.09 -8.55 -12.89
CA GLU A 24 -8.19 -9.51 -12.73
C GLU A 24 -8.05 -10.69 -13.70
N ASN A 25 -7.74 -10.42 -14.96
CA ASN A 25 -7.49 -11.46 -15.96
C ASN A 25 -6.25 -12.32 -15.65
N GLN A 26 -5.20 -11.72 -15.09
CA GLN A 26 -4.02 -12.45 -14.61
C GLN A 26 -4.37 -13.35 -13.43
N LEU A 27 -5.13 -12.83 -12.46
CA LEU A 27 -5.54 -13.55 -11.26
C LEU A 27 -6.57 -14.65 -11.52
N GLN A 28 -7.29 -14.61 -12.64
CA GLN A 28 -8.07 -15.76 -13.11
C GLN A 28 -7.18 -16.94 -13.51
N LYS A 29 -5.98 -16.68 -14.04
CA LYS A 29 -5.02 -17.72 -14.47
C LYS A 29 -4.12 -18.16 -13.32
N THR A 30 -3.72 -17.21 -12.47
CA THR A 30 -2.84 -17.44 -11.32
C THR A 30 -3.44 -16.78 -10.07
N PRO A 31 -4.40 -17.44 -9.40
CA PRO A 31 -5.12 -16.84 -8.26
C PRO A 31 -4.26 -16.52 -7.04
N ASP A 32 -3.11 -17.17 -6.94
CA ASP A 32 -2.17 -17.14 -5.81
C ASP A 32 -0.94 -16.25 -6.08
N ASP A 33 -1.01 -15.39 -7.10
CA ASP A 33 0.01 -14.39 -7.38
C ASP A 33 -0.10 -13.21 -6.40
N ALA A 34 0.72 -13.24 -5.34
CA ALA A 34 0.72 -12.21 -4.29
C ALA A 34 1.04 -10.81 -4.84
N ASP A 35 1.94 -10.71 -5.81
CA ASP A 35 2.33 -9.42 -6.41
C ASP A 35 1.14 -8.85 -7.20
N ALA A 36 0.49 -9.67 -8.02
CA ALA A 36 -0.71 -9.24 -8.74
C ALA A 36 -1.85 -8.85 -7.78
N GLN A 37 -2.02 -9.57 -6.65
CA GLN A 37 -3.03 -9.22 -5.65
C GLN A 37 -2.74 -7.86 -5.00
N VAL A 38 -1.50 -7.56 -4.60
CA VAL A 38 -1.18 -6.26 -3.96
C VAL A 38 -1.27 -5.11 -4.96
N TRP A 39 -0.90 -5.32 -6.23
CA TRP A 39 -1.10 -4.32 -7.28
C TRP A 39 -2.58 -4.06 -7.53
N LEU A 40 -3.42 -5.11 -7.53
CA LEU A 40 -4.86 -4.96 -7.68
C LEU A 40 -5.43 -4.15 -6.51
N ALA A 41 -5.00 -4.44 -5.29
CA ALA A 41 -5.40 -3.68 -4.10
C ALA A 41 -5.09 -2.18 -4.21
N LYS A 42 -3.88 -1.82 -4.68
CA LYS A 42 -3.49 -0.41 -4.89
C LYS A 42 -4.38 0.28 -5.92
N VAL A 43 -4.63 -0.38 -7.04
CA VAL A 43 -5.48 0.16 -8.11
C VAL A 43 -6.92 0.35 -7.63
N LEU A 44 -7.47 -0.64 -6.92
CA LEU A 44 -8.80 -0.55 -6.32
C LEU A 44 -8.90 0.61 -5.32
N ALA A 45 -7.87 0.84 -4.51
CA ALA A 45 -7.83 1.95 -3.56
C ALA A 45 -7.88 3.31 -4.29
N TRP A 46 -7.09 3.48 -5.35
CA TRP A 46 -7.11 4.71 -6.16
C TRP A 46 -8.42 4.93 -6.93
N LEU A 47 -9.13 3.85 -7.28
CA LEU A 47 -10.45 3.93 -7.91
C LEU A 47 -11.59 4.26 -6.93
N GLY A 48 -11.31 4.21 -5.62
CA GLY A 48 -12.29 4.41 -4.54
C GLY A 48 -13.03 3.13 -4.11
N GLU A 49 -12.59 1.96 -4.57
CA GLU A 49 -13.19 0.67 -4.26
C GLU A 49 -12.62 0.08 -2.96
N GLY A 50 -12.89 0.76 -1.83
CA GLY A 50 -12.21 0.53 -0.56
C GLY A 50 -12.30 -0.89 0.00
N ASP A 51 -13.48 -1.51 -0.01
CA ASP A 51 -13.64 -2.86 0.56
C ASP A 51 -12.92 -3.93 -0.28
N ALA A 52 -12.98 -3.80 -1.60
CA ALA A 52 -12.27 -4.67 -2.52
C ALA A 52 -10.74 -4.50 -2.37
N ALA A 53 -10.28 -3.26 -2.21
CA ALA A 53 -8.87 -2.96 -1.98
C ALA A 53 -8.35 -3.59 -0.68
N ARG A 54 -9.10 -3.49 0.42
CA ARG A 54 -8.74 -4.13 1.71
C ARG A 54 -8.68 -5.64 1.58
N ALA A 55 -9.68 -6.26 0.93
CA ALA A 55 -9.72 -7.69 0.73
C ALA A 55 -8.53 -8.19 -0.11
N ALA A 56 -8.19 -7.50 -1.19
CA ALA A 56 -7.05 -7.84 -2.04
C ALA A 56 -5.70 -7.65 -1.30
N ALA A 57 -5.54 -6.58 -0.52
CA ALA A 57 -4.34 -6.36 0.29
C ALA A 57 -4.14 -7.45 1.34
N GLN A 58 -5.22 -7.82 2.04
CA GLN A 58 -5.18 -8.93 3.00
C GLN A 58 -4.83 -10.26 2.33
N LYS A 59 -5.46 -10.56 1.19
CA LYS A 59 -5.17 -11.78 0.44
C LYS A 59 -3.70 -11.83 -0.01
N ALA A 60 -3.13 -10.72 -0.47
CA ALA A 60 -1.72 -10.66 -0.84
C ALA A 60 -0.81 -11.04 0.35
N MET A 61 -1.07 -10.47 1.54
CA MET A 61 -0.33 -10.79 2.76
C MET A 61 -0.49 -12.24 3.22
N GLU A 62 -1.66 -12.85 2.99
CA GLU A 62 -1.92 -14.26 3.29
C GLU A 62 -1.20 -15.20 2.31
N LEU A 63 -1.10 -14.82 1.04
CA LEU A 63 -0.40 -15.58 0.01
C LEU A 63 1.11 -15.58 0.21
N ARG A 64 1.68 -14.44 0.61
CA ARG A 64 3.12 -14.31 0.90
C ARG A 64 3.33 -13.73 2.30
N PRO A 65 3.12 -14.54 3.36
CA PRO A 65 3.37 -14.09 4.71
C PRO A 65 4.87 -14.03 4.98
N GLU A 66 5.29 -13.00 5.70
CA GLU A 66 6.69 -12.75 6.03
C GLU A 66 7.35 -13.87 6.85
N SER A 67 6.53 -14.65 7.57
CA SER A 67 6.99 -15.85 8.29
C SER A 67 7.44 -16.99 7.39
N LYS A 68 7.00 -17.00 6.12
CA LYS A 68 7.37 -18.01 5.11
C LYS A 68 8.34 -17.47 4.07
N ASP A 69 8.27 -16.17 3.78
CA ASP A 69 9.16 -15.48 2.86
C ASP A 69 9.63 -14.17 3.47
N ALA A 70 10.81 -14.20 4.10
CA ALA A 70 11.42 -13.04 4.72
C ALA A 70 12.00 -12.04 3.70
N PHE A 71 12.09 -12.41 2.41
CA PHE A 71 12.62 -11.54 1.37
C PHE A 71 11.49 -10.80 0.64
N GLY A 72 10.50 -11.53 0.12
CA GLY A 72 9.38 -10.96 -0.64
C GLY A 72 8.17 -10.58 0.21
N GLY A 73 8.01 -11.16 1.40
CA GLY A 73 6.90 -10.83 2.30
C GLY A 73 6.88 -9.36 2.75
N PRO A 74 8.02 -8.75 3.14
CA PRO A 74 8.04 -7.34 3.54
C PRO A 74 7.59 -6.39 2.44
N GLU A 75 7.90 -6.70 1.17
CA GLU A 75 7.45 -5.92 0.02
C GLU A 75 5.92 -5.96 -0.15
N ILE A 76 5.31 -7.13 0.05
CA ILE A 76 3.85 -7.27 0.05
C ILE A 76 3.21 -6.51 1.21
N ALA A 77 3.79 -6.60 2.41
CA ALA A 77 3.30 -5.87 3.58
C ALA A 77 3.45 -4.34 3.42
N GLU A 78 4.53 -3.85 2.80
CA GLU A 78 4.70 -2.45 2.44
C GLU A 78 3.62 -2.00 1.43
N GLY A 79 3.37 -2.80 0.39
CA GLY A 79 2.31 -2.51 -0.57
C GLY A 79 0.92 -2.49 0.08
N ALA A 80 0.63 -3.36 1.04
CA ALA A 80 -0.60 -3.32 1.82
C ALA A 80 -0.69 -2.08 2.71
N ALA A 81 0.42 -1.66 3.34
CA ALA A 81 0.47 -0.44 4.14
C ALA A 81 0.14 0.81 3.31
N GLU A 82 0.63 0.87 2.07
CA GLU A 82 0.27 1.93 1.11
C GLU A 82 -1.22 1.90 0.74
N VAL A 83 -1.83 0.72 0.57
CA VAL A 83 -3.27 0.59 0.34
C VAL A 83 -4.07 1.19 1.49
N TYR A 84 -3.76 0.81 2.72
CA TYR A 84 -4.42 1.38 3.90
C TYR A 84 -4.19 2.89 4.02
N ALA A 85 -3.02 3.38 3.58
CA ALA A 85 -2.74 4.80 3.51
C ALA A 85 -3.61 5.57 2.51
N ILE A 86 -3.76 5.04 1.29
CA ILE A 86 -4.66 5.62 0.27
C ILE A 86 -6.10 5.66 0.78
N LEU A 87 -6.54 4.61 1.48
CA LEU A 87 -7.87 4.50 2.07
C LEU A 87 -8.05 5.31 3.37
N ARG A 88 -7.03 6.05 3.81
CA ARG A 88 -7.01 6.84 5.05
C ARG A 88 -7.27 6.01 6.32
N ASP A 89 -6.97 4.71 6.28
CA ASP A 89 -7.05 3.79 7.42
C ASP A 89 -5.77 3.90 8.25
N LYS A 90 -5.78 4.86 9.19
CA LYS A 90 -4.62 5.18 10.02
C LYS A 90 -4.17 4.00 10.87
N ASP A 91 -5.11 3.25 11.41
CA ASP A 91 -4.81 2.20 12.38
C ASP A 91 -4.04 1.07 11.70
N ARG A 92 -4.56 0.57 10.56
CA ARG A 92 -3.88 -0.48 9.79
C ARG A 92 -2.57 -0.01 9.17
N ALA A 93 -2.53 1.22 8.65
CA ALA A 93 -1.30 1.76 8.08
C ALA A 93 -0.17 1.86 9.13
N ILE A 94 -0.47 2.40 10.32
CA ILE A 94 0.52 2.57 11.40
C ILE A 94 0.98 1.20 11.94
N GLU A 95 0.07 0.24 12.10
CA GLU A 95 0.40 -1.13 12.53
C GLU A 95 1.42 -1.79 11.59
N LEU A 96 1.17 -1.75 10.28
CA LEU A 96 2.08 -2.34 9.29
C LEU A 96 3.42 -1.60 9.23
N VAL A 97 3.40 -0.27 9.32
CA VAL A 97 4.64 0.53 9.35
C VAL A 97 5.50 0.20 10.58
N ASP A 98 4.93 0.04 11.77
CA ASP A 98 5.69 -0.38 12.96
C ASP A 98 6.34 -1.75 12.76
N GLY A 99 5.55 -2.71 12.24
CA GLY A 99 6.05 -4.05 11.93
C GLY A 99 7.19 -4.04 10.92
N LEU A 100 7.11 -3.23 9.86
CA LEU A 100 8.13 -3.12 8.81
C LEU A 100 9.41 -2.44 9.30
N LEU A 101 9.31 -1.42 10.16
CA LEU A 101 10.47 -0.75 10.73
C LEU A 101 11.21 -1.60 11.79
N ASN A 102 10.52 -2.57 12.41
CA ASN A 102 11.11 -3.43 13.43
C ASN A 102 11.95 -4.60 12.90
N ARG A 103 12.12 -4.71 11.58
CA ARG A 103 12.84 -5.80 10.91
C ARG A 103 13.47 -5.30 9.62
N PRO A 104 14.37 -6.08 8.98
CA PRO A 104 14.87 -5.72 7.66
C PRO A 104 13.74 -5.57 6.65
N SER A 105 13.57 -4.37 6.11
CA SER A 105 12.67 -4.04 5.01
C SER A 105 13.22 -2.85 4.22
N SER A 106 12.64 -2.57 3.05
CA SER A 106 12.93 -1.37 2.26
C SER A 106 12.44 -0.08 2.94
N LEU A 107 11.47 -0.19 3.85
CA LEU A 107 10.86 0.95 4.49
C LEU A 107 11.78 1.55 5.55
N THR A 108 12.06 2.85 5.44
CA THR A 108 12.89 3.59 6.39
C THR A 108 12.16 4.81 6.93
N THR A 109 12.58 5.31 8.08
CA THR A 109 12.01 6.55 8.64
C THR A 109 12.23 7.75 7.72
N GLN A 110 13.28 7.74 6.88
CA GLN A 110 13.54 8.75 5.87
C GLN A 110 12.50 8.71 4.75
N ILE A 111 12.15 7.51 4.24
CA ILE A 111 11.10 7.35 3.23
C ILE A 111 9.75 7.83 3.76
N LEU A 112 9.40 7.43 4.99
CA LEU A 112 8.17 7.87 5.67
C LEU A 112 8.10 9.40 5.80
N ARG A 113 9.24 10.05 6.02
CA ARG A 113 9.31 11.52 6.14
C ARG A 113 9.11 12.25 4.82
N VAL A 114 9.44 11.66 3.68
CA VAL A 114 9.44 12.38 2.39
C VAL A 114 8.33 11.95 1.43
N ASN A 115 7.81 10.73 1.55
CA ASN A 115 6.79 10.22 0.63
C ASN A 115 5.38 10.78 1.02
N PRO A 116 4.69 11.50 0.11
CA PRO A 116 3.39 12.13 0.39
C PRO A 116 2.25 11.15 0.72
N ILE A 117 2.38 9.86 0.38
CA ILE A 117 1.36 8.85 0.71
C ILE A 117 1.12 8.76 2.23
N TRP A 118 2.11 9.15 3.04
CA TRP A 118 2.06 9.14 4.50
C TRP A 118 1.59 10.46 5.12
N ASP A 119 1.29 11.49 4.32
CA ASP A 119 0.93 12.82 4.85
C ASP A 119 -0.32 12.77 5.72
N PHE A 120 -1.24 11.85 5.46
CA PHE A 120 -2.47 11.68 6.24
C PHE A 120 -2.27 11.19 7.68
N VAL A 121 -1.15 10.52 7.98
CA VAL A 121 -0.76 10.05 9.32
C VAL A 121 0.39 10.84 9.91
N ARG A 122 0.93 11.81 9.18
CA ARG A 122 2.13 12.55 9.59
C ARG A 122 1.96 13.24 10.94
N ASP A 123 0.78 13.76 11.24
CA ASP A 123 0.49 14.41 12.53
C ASP A 123 -0.07 13.44 13.60
N ASP A 124 -0.22 12.14 13.30
CA ASP A 124 -0.67 11.15 14.29
C ASP A 124 0.44 10.90 15.32
N PRO A 125 0.17 11.05 16.63
CA PRO A 125 1.18 10.84 17.68
C PRO A 125 1.82 9.45 17.65
N ARG A 126 1.07 8.42 17.24
CA ARG A 126 1.59 7.05 17.13
C ARG A 126 2.61 6.97 16.01
N PHE A 127 2.33 7.57 14.85
CA PHE A 127 3.26 7.63 13.72
C PHE A 127 4.53 8.41 14.08
N GLN A 128 4.39 9.57 14.73
CA GLN A 128 5.55 10.34 15.22
C GLN A 128 6.41 9.54 16.21
N ALA A 129 5.78 8.74 17.08
CA ALA A 129 6.50 7.85 17.98
C ALA A 129 7.33 6.81 17.23
N LEU A 130 6.83 6.24 16.12
CA LEU A 130 7.60 5.33 15.26
C LEU A 130 8.82 6.02 14.65
N LEU A 131 8.66 7.25 14.14
CA LEU A 131 9.75 8.02 13.55
C LEU A 131 10.87 8.35 14.56
N VAL A 132 10.53 8.52 15.83
CA VAL A 132 11.50 8.73 16.92
C VAL A 132 12.14 7.40 17.34
N LYS A 133 11.35 6.33 17.46
CA LYS A 133 11.79 4.99 17.88
C LYS A 133 12.83 4.41 16.92
N TYR A 134 12.59 4.49 15.61
CA TYR A 134 13.42 3.88 14.58
C TYR A 134 14.32 4.88 13.83
N GLY A 135 14.28 6.17 14.19
CA GLY A 135 15.06 7.23 13.55
C GLY A 135 16.43 7.49 14.20
N LYS A 136 16.76 6.80 15.30
CA LYS A 136 18.06 6.93 15.98
C LYS A 136 19.06 5.99 15.33
N ILE A 137 20.09 6.56 14.72
CA ILE A 137 21.33 5.88 14.31
C ILE A 137 22.37 6.16 15.39
#